data_AF-A0A443Q4B3-F1
#
_entry.id   AF-A0A443Q4B3-F1
#
_cell.length_a   1.000
_cell.length_b   1.000
_cell.length_c   1.000
_cell.angle_alpha   90.00
_cell.angle_beta   90.00
_cell.angle_gamma   90.00
#
_symmetry.space_group_name_H-M   'P 1'
#
loop_
_entity.id
_entity.type
_entity.pdbx_description
1 polymer ?
#
loop_
_entity_poly.entity_id
_entity_poly.type
_entity_poly.pdbx_seq_one_letter_code
_entity_poly.pdbx_strand_id
1 'polypeptide(L)'
;MRSTHFLPKSSPSKDSDVQSGSSGDQMGGRGSIDRKKPCPKGLNVFNDFKDEKGCFKPSLSMDIKGMLSLYEASHLAFQGEIVLDEARAFASTHLMDIKENIDPIFHKKVEHALDMPLHWRSEKLEARWYMDIYMREEGMNSSLLELAMLHFNIVQTTFQTNLKSLSRWWKDLGLGEQLSFTRDRLVECLFWAAAMTPEPQFGRCQEAVAKVAQLIIIIDDIYDVYGTVNELEHFTNAIDRPNITLHTKFMGWDLEAMEQLPEYMKTCFLALYNSINEIGYEILKEEGRNVIPYLRNTWTELCKAFLVEAKWYSSGYAPTL
;
A
#
# COMPACT_ATOMS: atom_id res chain seq x y z
N MET A 1 -4.55 8.53 60.44
CA MET A 1 -4.14 9.93 60.66
C MET A 1 -4.91 10.79 59.65
N ARG A 2 -6.10 11.31 60.01
CA ARG A 2 -6.37 12.73 60.41
C ARG A 2 -5.86 13.74 59.37
N SER A 3 -6.77 14.34 58.58
CA SER A 3 -7.26 15.76 58.68
C SER A 3 -6.28 16.76 58.04
N THR A 4 -6.62 17.83 57.32
CA THR A 4 -7.85 18.62 57.11
C THR A 4 -7.59 19.65 55.99
N HIS A 5 -8.68 20.21 55.43
CA HIS A 5 -8.80 21.31 54.46
C HIS A 5 -7.91 22.56 54.66
N PHE A 6 -7.68 23.33 53.58
CA PHE A 6 -8.08 24.75 53.44
C PHE A 6 -7.93 25.24 51.98
N LEU A 7 -8.97 25.89 51.43
CA LEU A 7 -8.93 26.82 50.29
C LEU A 7 -8.70 28.26 50.82
N PRO A 8 -8.19 29.19 49.98
CA PRO A 8 -9.08 30.29 49.55
C PRO A 8 -8.90 30.76 48.08
N LYS A 9 -9.86 31.58 47.63
CA LYS A 9 -10.04 32.17 46.27
C LYS A 9 -9.38 33.57 46.09
N SER A 10 -9.04 33.89 44.81
CA SER A 10 -9.13 35.20 44.05
C SER A 10 -8.43 36.48 44.56
N SER A 11 -7.77 37.41 43.82
CA SER A 11 -7.42 37.81 42.42
C SER A 11 -6.50 39.09 42.54
N PRO A 12 -6.13 39.91 41.52
CA PRO A 12 -5.42 39.73 40.24
C PRO A 12 -4.17 40.68 40.04
N SER A 13 -3.59 40.68 38.82
CA SER A 13 -2.53 41.56 38.22
C SER A 13 -1.07 41.07 38.39
N LYS A 14 -0.14 41.16 37.43
CA LYS A 14 0.02 41.98 36.20
C LYS A 14 0.71 41.18 35.09
N ASP A 15 0.54 41.72 33.88
CA ASP A 15 1.13 41.34 32.59
C ASP A 15 2.65 41.12 32.60
N SER A 16 3.09 40.13 31.83
CA SER A 16 4.35 40.18 31.10
C SER A 16 4.26 39.27 29.87
N ASP A 17 4.27 39.91 28.70
CA ASP A 17 4.34 39.30 27.37
C ASP A 17 5.43 38.22 27.29
N VAL A 18 5.04 37.01 26.93
CA VAL A 18 5.95 35.97 26.44
C VAL A 18 5.50 35.64 25.02
N GLN A 19 6.26 36.13 24.04
CA GLN A 19 6.19 35.71 22.66
C GLN A 19 6.34 34.19 22.59
N SER A 20 5.26 33.49 22.27
CA SER A 20 5.28 32.07 21.95
C SER A 20 5.81 31.88 20.53
N GLY A 21 7.13 31.78 20.40
CA GLY A 21 7.76 31.24 19.19
C GLY A 21 7.55 29.74 19.14
N SER A 22 6.51 29.27 18.44
CA SER A 22 6.42 27.88 18.03
C SER A 22 7.21 27.70 16.73
N SER A 23 8.33 26.99 16.82
CA SER A 23 9.18 26.66 15.67
C SER A 23 8.45 25.75 14.68
N GLY A 24 8.61 25.98 13.37
CA GLY A 24 7.97 25.21 12.30
C GLY A 24 8.30 23.71 12.30
N ASP A 25 9.35 23.26 12.98
CA ASP A 25 9.63 21.84 13.24
C ASP A 25 8.48 21.13 14.00
N GLN A 26 7.65 21.86 14.78
CA GLN A 26 6.46 21.30 15.42
C GLN A 26 5.25 21.17 14.47
N MET A 27 5.27 21.86 13.32
CA MET A 27 4.12 22.07 12.42
C MET A 27 3.77 20.82 11.60
N GLY A 28 4.75 20.17 10.95
CA GLY A 28 4.52 18.90 10.24
C GLY A 28 4.72 17.68 11.12
N GLY A 29 5.64 17.74 12.10
CA GLY A 29 5.95 16.60 12.97
C GLY A 29 4.76 16.14 13.80
N ARG A 30 4.01 17.07 14.42
CA ARG A 30 2.82 16.71 15.22
C ARG A 30 1.61 16.37 14.34
N GLY A 31 1.42 17.06 13.23
CA GLY A 31 0.30 16.83 12.31
C GLY A 31 0.38 15.49 11.56
N SER A 32 1.58 15.10 11.11
CA SER A 32 1.79 13.86 10.35
C SER A 32 1.83 12.60 11.23
N ILE A 33 2.27 12.70 12.49
CA ILE A 33 2.32 11.55 13.41
C ILE A 33 0.91 11.18 13.92
N ASP A 34 0.05 12.16 14.22
CA ASP A 34 -1.28 11.91 14.82
C ASP A 34 -2.38 11.53 13.81
N ARG A 35 -2.24 11.84 12.51
CA ARG A 35 -3.29 11.61 11.49
C ARG A 35 -3.29 10.24 10.82
N LYS A 36 -2.44 9.29 11.24
CA LYS A 36 -2.59 7.87 10.84
C LYS A 36 -3.88 7.21 11.36
N LYS A 37 -4.70 7.94 12.15
CA LYS A 37 -6.06 7.57 12.57
C LYS A 37 -7.03 8.74 12.33
N PRO A 38 -8.30 8.50 11.93
CA PRO A 38 -9.25 9.57 11.70
C PRO A 38 -9.61 10.28 13.02
N CYS A 39 -9.41 11.60 13.08
CA CYS A 39 -9.80 12.42 14.22
C CYS A 39 -11.07 13.23 13.87
N PRO A 40 -12.23 13.01 14.54
CA PRO A 40 -13.52 13.60 14.15
C PRO A 40 -13.67 15.10 14.45
N LYS A 41 -12.66 15.77 15.01
CA LYS A 41 -12.70 17.18 15.37
C LYS A 41 -11.45 17.87 14.87
N GLY A 42 -11.50 18.30 13.62
CA GLY A 42 -10.51 19.18 13.01
C GLY A 42 -10.51 20.54 13.71
N LEU A 43 -9.78 20.65 14.81
CA LEU A 43 -9.14 21.93 15.12
C LEU A 43 -8.16 22.13 13.98
N ASN A 44 -8.50 23.02 13.06
CA ASN A 44 -7.75 23.21 11.84
C ASN A 44 -6.48 24.01 12.16
N VAL A 45 -5.50 23.33 12.76
CA VAL A 45 -4.24 23.88 13.29
C VAL A 45 -3.48 24.71 12.25
N PHE A 46 -3.76 24.50 10.97
CA PHE A 46 -3.16 25.26 9.87
C PHE A 46 -3.73 26.68 9.71
N ASN A 47 -4.89 26.98 10.29
CA ASN A 47 -5.49 28.32 10.22
C ASN A 47 -4.69 29.38 10.98
N ASP A 48 -3.94 29.00 12.02
CA ASP A 48 -3.09 29.94 12.78
C ASP A 48 -1.96 30.53 11.93
N PHE A 49 -1.64 29.85 10.82
CA PHE A 49 -0.61 30.22 9.86
C PHE A 49 -1.15 31.06 8.69
N LYS A 50 -2.44 31.41 8.73
CA LYS A 50 -3.09 32.27 7.74
C LYS A 50 -3.16 33.72 8.20
N ASP A 51 -3.17 34.62 7.23
CA ASP A 51 -3.42 36.04 7.42
C ASP A 51 -4.92 36.36 7.53
N GLU A 52 -5.26 37.63 7.73
CA GLU A 52 -6.65 38.10 7.83
C GLU A 52 -7.47 37.90 6.55
N LYS A 53 -6.80 37.65 5.41
CA LYS A 53 -7.44 37.35 4.12
C LYS A 53 -7.69 35.85 3.95
N GLY A 54 -7.23 35.02 4.90
CA GLY A 54 -7.35 33.57 4.84
C GLY A 54 -6.27 32.89 3.99
N CYS A 55 -5.22 33.60 3.59
CA CYS A 55 -4.09 33.07 2.83
C CYS A 55 -2.94 32.67 3.76
N PHE A 56 -2.16 31.66 3.40
CA PHE A 56 -0.94 31.33 4.15
C PHE A 56 0.04 32.51 4.15
N LYS A 57 0.58 32.85 5.33
CA LYS A 57 1.45 34.01 5.52
C LYS A 57 2.70 33.87 4.64
N PRO A 58 3.03 34.85 3.78
CA PRO A 58 4.22 34.79 2.94
C PRO A 58 5.54 34.67 3.73
N SER A 59 5.56 35.14 4.98
CA SER A 59 6.72 35.00 5.87
C SER A 59 7.13 33.55 6.13
N LEU A 60 6.23 32.58 5.92
CA LEU A 60 6.52 31.15 6.05
C LEU A 60 7.49 30.67 4.98
N SER A 61 7.62 31.37 3.85
CA SER A 61 8.55 31.00 2.76
C SER A 61 10.01 30.96 3.18
N MET A 62 10.35 31.62 4.30
CA MET A 62 11.71 31.62 4.84
C MET A 62 12.03 30.36 5.64
N ASP A 63 11.02 29.64 6.14
CA ASP A 63 11.19 28.39 6.86
C ASP A 63 11.00 27.19 5.92
N ILE A 64 12.06 26.86 5.18
CA ILE A 64 12.01 25.80 4.17
C ILE A 64 11.76 24.42 4.81
N LYS A 65 12.25 24.18 6.04
CA LYS A 65 12.00 22.95 6.79
C LYS A 65 10.53 22.83 7.18
N GLY A 66 9.94 23.93 7.67
CA GLY A 66 8.51 24.05 7.93
C GLY A 66 7.69 23.87 6.65
N MET A 67 8.16 24.38 5.51
CA MET A 67 7.49 24.23 4.22
C MET A 67 7.43 22.78 3.74
N LEU A 68 8.57 22.07 3.80
CA LEU A 68 8.64 20.65 3.47
C LEU A 68 7.71 19.83 4.38
N SER A 69 7.74 20.15 5.67
CA SER A 69 6.86 19.56 6.69
C SER A 69 5.36 19.79 6.38
N LEU A 70 4.99 21.01 5.97
CA LEU A 70 3.63 21.37 5.58
C LEU A 70 3.19 20.64 4.31
N TYR A 71 4.08 20.57 3.30
CA TYR A 71 3.85 19.84 2.07
C TYR A 71 3.56 18.36 2.36
N GLU A 72 4.40 17.70 3.16
CA GLU A 72 4.18 16.28 3.51
C GLU A 72 2.88 16.06 4.28
N ALA A 73 2.59 16.91 5.27
CA ALA A 73 1.36 16.83 6.05
C ALA A 73 0.10 17.04 5.19
N SER A 74 0.19 17.89 4.16
CA SER A 74 -0.94 18.18 3.27
C SER A 74 -1.42 16.99 2.44
N HIS A 75 -0.58 15.95 2.27
CA HIS A 75 -0.96 14.73 1.55
C HIS A 75 -1.80 13.75 2.38
N LEU A 76 -2.03 14.05 3.66
CA LEU A 76 -2.94 13.32 4.54
C LEU A 76 -4.37 13.90 4.54
N ALA A 77 -4.70 14.77 3.57
CA ALA A 77 -5.99 15.44 3.50
C ALA A 77 -7.14 14.48 3.15
N PHE A 78 -8.28 14.67 3.82
CA PHE A 78 -9.55 14.07 3.44
C PHE A 78 -10.38 15.02 2.57
N GLN A 79 -11.37 14.47 1.86
CA GLN A 79 -12.29 15.25 1.04
C GLN A 79 -12.98 16.34 1.88
N GLY A 80 -12.91 17.59 1.41
CA GLY A 80 -13.48 18.76 2.08
C GLY A 80 -12.51 19.53 2.99
N GLU A 81 -11.28 19.03 3.20
CA GLU A 81 -10.24 19.75 3.94
C GLU A 81 -9.51 20.79 3.07
N ILE A 82 -10.24 21.81 2.60
CA ILE A 82 -9.75 22.86 1.67
C ILE A 82 -8.43 23.51 2.15
N VAL A 83 -8.28 23.68 3.46
CA VAL A 83 -7.07 24.22 4.09
C VAL A 83 -5.79 23.45 3.73
N LEU A 84 -5.86 22.13 3.56
CA LEU A 84 -4.72 21.28 3.26
C LEU A 84 -4.44 21.30 1.77
N ASP A 85 -5.46 21.44 0.92
CA ASP A 85 -5.25 21.67 -0.51
C ASP A 85 -4.56 23.02 -0.77
N GLU A 86 -4.97 24.07 -0.06
CA GLU A 86 -4.31 25.37 -0.08
C GLU A 86 -2.88 25.29 0.49
N ALA A 87 -2.68 24.52 1.57
CA ALA A 87 -1.35 24.30 2.15
C ALA A 87 -0.41 23.59 1.16
N ARG A 88 -0.92 22.58 0.45
CA ARG A 88 -0.20 21.85 -0.60
C ARG A 88 0.24 22.81 -1.70
N ALA A 89 -0.69 23.59 -2.25
CA ALA A 89 -0.42 24.52 -3.33
C ALA A 89 0.62 25.59 -2.92
N PHE A 90 0.47 26.16 -1.73
CA PHE A 90 1.39 27.14 -1.16
C PHE A 90 2.79 26.53 -0.98
N ALA A 91 2.88 25.38 -0.33
CA ALA A 91 4.15 24.72 -0.04
C ALA A 91 4.87 24.25 -1.30
N SER A 92 4.16 23.63 -2.25
CA SER A 92 4.72 23.19 -3.55
C SER A 92 5.34 24.36 -4.32
N THR A 93 4.63 25.49 -4.41
CA THR A 93 5.12 26.67 -5.13
C THR A 93 6.45 27.15 -4.53
N HIS A 94 6.50 27.30 -3.21
CA HIS A 94 7.71 27.78 -2.53
C HIS A 94 8.85 26.77 -2.52
N LEU A 95 8.58 25.46 -2.47
CA LEU A 95 9.60 24.42 -2.54
C LEU A 95 10.22 24.31 -3.95
N MET A 96 9.44 24.53 -5.01
CA MET A 96 9.94 24.56 -6.39
C MET A 96 10.80 25.80 -6.67
N ASP A 97 10.54 26.92 -5.99
CA ASP A 97 11.25 28.19 -6.17
C ASP A 97 12.51 28.32 -5.29
N ILE A 98 12.92 27.25 -4.59
CA ILE A 98 14.14 27.27 -3.75
C ILE A 98 15.36 27.52 -4.64
N LYS A 99 16.15 28.53 -4.27
CA LYS A 99 17.44 28.84 -4.91
C LYS A 99 18.54 27.91 -4.38
N GLU A 100 19.60 27.71 -5.16
CA GLU A 100 20.74 26.81 -4.91
C GLU A 100 21.55 27.05 -3.59
N ASN A 101 21.14 27.99 -2.73
CA ASN A 101 21.86 28.36 -1.50
C ASN A 101 21.45 27.52 -0.26
N ILE A 102 20.83 26.36 -0.43
CA ILE A 102 20.47 25.46 0.68
C ILE A 102 21.45 24.31 0.81
N ASP A 103 21.46 23.66 1.99
CA ASP A 103 22.25 22.46 2.21
C ASP A 103 21.95 21.38 1.14
N PRO A 104 22.96 20.80 0.47
CA PRO A 104 22.74 19.84 -0.62
C PRO A 104 21.99 18.57 -0.19
N ILE A 105 22.14 18.12 1.05
CA ILE A 105 21.40 16.95 1.55
C ILE A 105 19.94 17.31 1.74
N PHE A 106 19.65 18.49 2.29
CA PHE A 106 18.30 19.00 2.42
C PHE A 106 17.63 19.26 1.06
N HIS A 107 18.37 19.76 0.06
CA HIS A 107 17.86 19.92 -1.30
C HIS A 107 17.34 18.60 -1.88
N LYS A 108 18.10 17.52 -1.71
CA LYS A 108 17.68 16.17 -2.12
C LYS A 108 16.39 15.72 -1.44
N LYS A 109 16.18 16.08 -0.17
CA LYS A 109 14.92 15.78 0.53
C LYS A 109 13.74 16.53 -0.08
N VAL A 110 13.94 17.78 -0.49
CA VAL A 110 12.89 18.56 -1.18
C VAL A 110 12.58 17.96 -2.54
N GLU A 111 13.59 17.67 -3.37
CA GLU A 111 13.40 17.04 -4.68
C GLU A 111 12.67 15.70 -4.55
N HIS A 112 13.07 14.88 -3.58
CA HIS A 112 12.43 13.61 -3.29
C HIS A 112 10.96 13.81 -2.88
N ALA A 113 10.64 14.72 -1.96
CA ALA A 113 9.24 14.98 -1.60
C ALA A 113 8.39 15.48 -2.79
N LEU A 114 8.94 16.35 -3.63
CA LEU A 114 8.26 16.90 -4.81
C LEU A 114 8.00 15.84 -5.91
N ASP A 115 8.88 14.85 -6.04
CA ASP A 115 8.69 13.69 -6.91
C ASP A 115 7.52 12.81 -6.44
N MET A 116 7.50 12.48 -5.14
CA MET A 116 6.40 11.76 -4.51
C MET A 116 6.41 12.04 -3.00
N PRO A 117 5.28 12.41 -2.40
CA PRO A 117 5.20 12.68 -0.96
C PRO A 117 5.40 11.39 -0.15
N LEU A 118 5.98 11.51 1.03
CA LEU A 118 6.25 10.43 1.97
C LEU A 118 5.03 9.54 2.22
N HIS A 119 3.83 10.13 2.30
CA HIS A 119 2.60 9.39 2.56
C HIS A 119 2.26 8.35 1.48
N TRP A 120 2.70 8.55 0.24
CA TRP A 120 2.42 7.65 -0.88
C TRP A 120 3.57 6.67 -1.16
N ARG A 121 4.72 6.83 -0.51
CA ARG A 121 5.90 5.99 -0.72
C ARG A 121 5.78 4.66 0.04
N SER A 122 6.34 3.60 -0.55
CA SER A 122 6.55 2.34 0.17
C SER A 122 7.55 2.53 1.31
N GLU A 123 7.18 2.10 2.51
CA GLU A 123 8.00 2.25 3.71
C GLU A 123 9.41 1.69 3.53
N LYS A 124 9.57 0.53 2.88
CA LYS A 124 10.88 -0.11 2.73
C LYS A 124 11.76 0.55 1.68
N LEU A 125 11.16 1.04 0.59
CA LEU A 125 11.91 1.83 -0.39
C LEU A 125 12.36 3.14 0.22
N GLU A 126 11.47 3.80 0.96
CA GLU A 126 11.79 5.03 1.68
C GLU A 126 12.87 4.79 2.73
N ALA A 127 12.76 3.75 3.55
CA ALA A 127 13.78 3.43 4.55
C ALA A 127 15.15 3.20 3.89
N ARG A 128 15.21 2.49 2.75
CA ARG A 128 16.47 2.26 2.03
C ARG A 128 17.10 3.56 1.55
N TRP A 129 16.30 4.44 0.96
CA TRP A 129 16.73 5.75 0.48
C TRP A 129 17.14 6.67 1.64
N TYR A 130 16.31 6.75 2.67
CA TYR A 130 16.52 7.63 3.82
C TYR A 130 17.73 7.22 4.64
N MET A 131 18.07 5.93 4.75
CA MET A 131 19.32 5.51 5.40
C MET A 131 20.56 6.13 4.72
N ASP A 132 20.59 6.20 3.39
CA ASP A 132 21.72 6.79 2.65
C ASP A 132 21.79 8.31 2.82
N ILE A 133 20.65 8.95 3.05
CA ILE A 133 20.53 10.38 3.36
C ILE A 133 20.96 10.65 4.80
N TYR A 134 20.37 9.94 5.76
CA TYR A 134 20.62 10.08 7.19
C TYR A 134 22.09 9.84 7.53
N MET A 135 22.75 8.89 6.87
CA MET A 135 24.20 8.65 7.01
C MET A 135 25.06 9.89 6.74
N ARG A 136 24.58 10.84 5.93
CA ARG A 136 25.30 12.05 5.52
C ARG A 136 24.87 13.29 6.30
N GLU A 137 23.87 13.18 7.18
CA GLU A 137 23.37 14.31 7.95
C GLU A 137 24.33 14.69 9.09
N GLU A 138 24.49 16.00 9.29
CA GLU A 138 25.19 16.51 10.46
C GLU A 138 24.40 16.18 11.74
N GLY A 139 25.07 15.66 12.76
CA GLY A 139 24.43 15.25 14.00
C GLY A 139 23.73 13.89 13.95
N MET A 140 23.95 13.08 12.90
CA MET A 140 23.44 11.71 12.79
C MET A 140 23.80 10.86 14.02
N ASN A 141 22.81 10.17 14.58
CA ASN A 141 23.01 9.22 15.66
C ASN A 141 23.45 7.85 15.10
N SER A 142 24.71 7.49 15.34
CA SER A 142 25.33 6.27 14.82
C SER A 142 24.63 4.99 15.27
N SER A 143 24.22 4.91 16.53
CA SER A 143 23.48 3.77 17.06
C SER A 143 22.11 3.60 16.39
N LEU A 144 21.43 4.71 16.05
CA LEU A 144 20.16 4.64 15.32
C LEU A 144 20.37 4.16 13.88
N LEU A 145 21.42 4.63 13.19
CA LEU A 145 21.74 4.17 11.83
C LEU A 145 22.10 2.68 11.83
N GLU A 146 22.93 2.24 12.78
CA GLU A 146 23.30 0.82 12.92
C GLU A 146 22.08 -0.06 13.16
N LEU A 147 21.18 0.36 14.06
CA LEU A 147 19.92 -0.33 14.31
C LEU A 147 19.04 -0.41 13.05
N ALA A 148 18.91 0.70 12.31
CA ALA A 148 18.13 0.74 11.08
C ALA A 148 18.68 -0.20 10.01
N MET A 149 20.00 -0.21 9.80
CA MET A 149 20.67 -1.10 8.85
C MET A 149 20.52 -2.58 9.24
N LEU A 150 20.71 -2.91 10.52
CA LEU A 150 20.55 -4.27 11.01
C LEU A 150 19.11 -4.75 10.82
N HIS A 151 18.12 -3.93 11.22
CA HIS A 151 16.72 -4.27 11.06
C HIS A 151 16.34 -4.44 9.58
N PHE A 152 16.83 -3.56 8.69
CA PHE A 152 16.60 -3.69 7.25
C PHE A 152 17.13 -5.02 6.70
N ASN A 153 18.35 -5.42 7.09
CA ASN A 153 18.96 -6.67 6.65
C ASN A 153 18.23 -7.92 7.17
N ILE A 154 17.70 -7.87 8.41
CA ILE A 154 16.87 -8.95 8.98
C ILE A 154 15.60 -9.12 8.13
N VAL A 155 14.88 -8.03 7.85
CA VAL A 155 13.68 -8.05 7.02
C VAL A 155 13.99 -8.56 5.60
N GLN A 156 15.08 -8.09 5.00
CA GLN A 156 15.52 -8.55 3.67
C GLN A 156 15.81 -10.05 3.65
N THR A 157 16.37 -10.61 4.73
CA THR A 157 16.62 -12.06 4.85
C THR A 157 15.31 -12.86 4.86
N THR A 158 14.25 -12.34 5.49
CA THR A 158 12.90 -12.92 5.41
C THR A 158 12.41 -12.93 3.96
N PHE A 159 12.51 -11.80 3.24
CA PHE A 159 12.08 -11.75 1.83
C PHE A 159 12.85 -12.72 0.94
N GLN A 160 14.16 -12.86 1.13
CA GLN A 160 14.97 -13.84 0.40
C GLN A 160 14.57 -15.29 0.72
N THR A 161 14.16 -15.56 1.96
CA THR A 161 13.67 -16.88 2.37
C THR A 161 12.33 -17.19 1.68
N ASN A 162 11.42 -16.22 1.67
CA ASN A 162 10.13 -16.33 0.99
C ASN A 162 10.32 -16.52 -0.52
N LEU A 163 11.26 -15.78 -1.13
CA LEU A 163 11.58 -15.95 -2.54
C LEU A 163 12.05 -17.37 -2.86
N LYS A 164 12.92 -17.96 -2.03
CA LYS A 164 13.35 -19.36 -2.21
C LYS A 164 12.20 -20.36 -2.07
N SER A 165 11.22 -20.08 -1.21
CA SER A 165 10.00 -20.87 -1.07
C SER A 165 9.15 -20.78 -2.34
N LEU A 166 8.89 -19.55 -2.78
CA LEU A 166 8.12 -19.26 -3.99
C LEU A 166 8.76 -19.84 -5.25
N SER A 167 10.09 -19.71 -5.43
CA SER A 167 10.77 -20.27 -6.59
C SER A 167 10.68 -21.80 -6.65
N ARG A 168 10.66 -22.49 -5.50
CA ARG A 168 10.42 -23.94 -5.45
C ARG A 168 8.98 -24.25 -5.84
N TRP A 169 8.01 -23.58 -5.22
CA TRP A 169 6.60 -23.73 -5.57
C TRP A 169 6.35 -23.50 -7.07
N TRP A 170 6.90 -22.42 -7.63
CA TRP A 170 6.71 -22.06 -9.04
C TRP A 170 7.32 -23.09 -9.99
N LYS A 171 8.52 -23.58 -9.66
CA LYS A 171 9.17 -24.66 -10.40
C LYS A 171 8.37 -25.96 -10.33
N ASP A 172 7.87 -26.32 -9.14
CA ASP A 172 7.09 -27.54 -8.94
C ASP A 172 5.73 -27.46 -9.64
N LEU A 173 5.17 -26.26 -9.78
CA LEU A 173 3.93 -26.00 -10.51
C LEU A 173 4.09 -26.21 -12.03
N GLY A 174 5.29 -25.94 -12.57
CA GLY A 174 5.63 -26.17 -13.99
C GLY A 174 4.92 -25.26 -14.99
N LEU A 175 4.07 -24.34 -14.55
CA LEU A 175 3.27 -23.48 -15.43
C LEU A 175 4.10 -22.56 -16.31
N GLY A 176 5.21 -22.00 -15.80
CA GLY A 176 6.04 -21.08 -16.59
C GLY A 176 6.64 -21.73 -17.85
N GLU A 177 6.94 -23.03 -17.81
CA GLU A 177 7.45 -23.77 -18.97
C GLU A 177 6.31 -24.20 -19.92
N GLN A 178 5.16 -24.58 -19.36
CA GLN A 178 4.01 -25.08 -20.11
C GLN A 178 3.21 -23.95 -20.79
N LEU A 179 3.14 -22.78 -20.15
CA LEU A 179 2.41 -21.60 -20.61
C LEU A 179 3.39 -20.49 -21.01
N SER A 180 4.25 -20.78 -21.98
CA SER A 180 5.33 -19.87 -22.42
C SER A 180 4.85 -18.53 -23.01
N PHE A 181 3.55 -18.40 -23.30
CA PHE A 181 2.93 -17.14 -23.71
C PHE A 181 2.64 -16.20 -22.54
N THR A 182 2.71 -16.69 -21.30
CA THR A 182 2.41 -15.89 -20.09
C THR A 182 3.67 -15.26 -19.49
N ARG A 183 3.48 -14.16 -18.78
CA ARG A 183 4.54 -13.42 -18.09
C ARG A 183 4.92 -14.13 -16.79
N ASP A 184 6.18 -14.55 -16.68
CA ASP A 184 6.77 -14.94 -15.40
C ASP A 184 7.24 -13.69 -14.64
N ARG A 185 6.57 -13.39 -13.53
CA ARG A 185 6.76 -12.17 -12.73
C ARG A 185 6.85 -12.47 -11.25
N LEU A 186 7.29 -13.68 -10.88
CA LEU A 186 7.26 -14.16 -9.50
C LEU A 186 8.03 -13.24 -8.53
N VAL A 187 9.15 -12.67 -8.97
CA VAL A 187 9.96 -11.74 -8.18
C VAL A 187 9.21 -10.43 -7.97
N GLU A 188 8.59 -9.89 -9.02
CA GLU A 188 7.77 -8.69 -8.97
C GLU A 188 6.53 -8.88 -8.10
N CYS A 189 5.90 -10.05 -8.16
CA CYS A 189 4.78 -10.44 -7.29
C CYS A 189 5.18 -10.44 -5.82
N LEU A 190 6.34 -11.03 -5.49
CA LEU A 190 6.85 -10.99 -4.12
C LEU A 190 7.22 -9.56 -3.70
N PHE A 191 7.83 -8.78 -4.58
CA PHE A 191 8.14 -7.38 -4.31
C PHE A 191 6.88 -6.59 -3.94
N TRP A 192 5.78 -6.78 -4.68
CA TRP A 192 4.50 -6.14 -4.40
C TRP A 192 3.90 -6.60 -3.06
N ALA A 193 3.93 -7.91 -2.80
CA ALA A 193 3.45 -8.49 -1.53
C ALA A 193 4.24 -7.96 -0.31
N ALA A 194 5.57 -7.86 -0.45
CA ALA A 194 6.46 -7.33 0.56
C ALA A 194 6.28 -5.82 0.77
N ALA A 195 5.88 -5.06 -0.26
CA ALA A 195 5.55 -3.65 -0.11
C ALA A 195 4.25 -3.43 0.66
N MET A 196 3.26 -4.32 0.53
CA MET A 196 1.97 -4.23 1.24
C MET A 196 2.06 -4.62 2.71
N THR A 197 2.85 -5.65 3.02
CA THR A 197 2.96 -6.21 4.38
C THR A 197 4.43 -6.39 4.74
N PRO A 198 5.19 -5.30 4.91
CA PRO A 198 6.64 -5.34 4.99
C PRO A 198 7.20 -5.93 6.29
N GLU A 199 6.36 -6.24 7.27
CA GLU A 199 6.78 -6.76 8.55
C GLU A 199 7.13 -8.26 8.48
N PRO A 200 8.23 -8.72 9.10
CA PRO A 200 8.71 -10.11 8.97
C PRO A 200 7.71 -11.18 9.39
N GLN A 201 6.83 -10.90 10.35
CA GLN A 201 5.83 -11.85 10.83
C GLN A 201 4.79 -12.22 9.77
N PHE A 202 4.66 -11.43 8.71
CA PHE A 202 3.70 -11.67 7.63
C PHE A 202 4.28 -12.48 6.46
N GLY A 203 5.43 -13.15 6.64
CA GLY A 203 6.08 -13.91 5.55
C GLY A 203 5.16 -14.90 4.81
N ARG A 204 4.29 -15.62 5.53
CA ARG A 204 3.29 -16.51 4.92
C ARG A 204 2.23 -15.77 4.11
N CYS A 205 1.79 -14.61 4.58
CA CYS A 205 0.87 -13.74 3.85
C CYS A 205 1.54 -13.25 2.56
N GLN A 206 2.80 -12.83 2.64
CA GLN A 206 3.57 -12.40 1.48
C GLN A 206 3.70 -13.51 0.43
N GLU A 207 4.01 -14.74 0.84
CA GLU A 207 4.04 -15.90 -0.06
C GLU A 207 2.66 -16.16 -0.69
N ALA A 208 1.59 -16.17 0.09
CA ALA A 208 0.24 -16.39 -0.42
C ALA A 208 -0.18 -15.30 -1.43
N VAL A 209 0.08 -14.02 -1.12
CA VAL A 209 -0.21 -12.89 -2.02
C VAL A 209 0.61 -12.98 -3.30
N ALA A 210 1.89 -13.36 -3.22
CA ALA A 210 2.74 -13.51 -4.40
C ALA A 210 2.27 -14.68 -5.30
N LYS A 211 1.88 -15.82 -4.73
CA LYS A 211 1.27 -16.95 -5.47
C LYS A 211 0.00 -16.49 -6.20
N VAL A 212 -0.89 -15.80 -5.48
CA VAL A 212 -2.14 -15.26 -6.04
C VAL A 212 -1.85 -14.27 -7.16
N ALA A 213 -0.95 -13.31 -6.97
CA ALA A 213 -0.59 -12.33 -7.99
C ALA A 213 -0.03 -12.98 -9.25
N GLN A 214 0.85 -13.98 -9.13
CA GLN A 214 1.38 -14.71 -10.29
C GLN A 214 0.27 -15.47 -11.04
N LEU A 215 -0.67 -16.09 -10.31
CA LEU A 215 -1.83 -16.75 -10.93
C LEU A 215 -2.77 -15.75 -11.62
N ILE A 216 -2.95 -14.55 -11.06
CA ILE A 216 -3.73 -13.48 -11.69
C ILE A 216 -3.09 -13.10 -13.02
N ILE A 217 -1.76 -12.90 -13.08
CA ILE A 217 -1.04 -12.53 -14.31
C ILE A 217 -1.20 -13.61 -15.39
N ILE A 218 -1.10 -14.88 -15.03
CA ILE A 218 -1.28 -16.00 -15.97
C ILE A 218 -2.70 -16.00 -16.54
N ILE A 219 -3.69 -15.82 -15.68
CA ILE A 219 -5.10 -15.83 -16.09
C ILE A 219 -5.41 -14.58 -16.91
N ASP A 220 -4.90 -13.41 -16.53
CA ASP A 220 -4.96 -12.16 -17.31
C ASP A 220 -4.45 -12.40 -18.74
N ASP A 221 -3.22 -12.94 -18.89
CA ASP A 221 -2.61 -13.29 -20.20
C ASP A 221 -3.45 -14.29 -21.02
N ILE A 222 -4.16 -15.20 -20.34
CA ILE A 222 -5.09 -16.12 -21.00
C ILE A 222 -6.29 -15.35 -21.57
N TYR A 223 -6.85 -14.38 -20.83
CA TYR A 223 -8.05 -13.65 -21.26
C TYR A 223 -7.79 -12.53 -22.25
N ASP A 224 -6.67 -11.81 -22.14
CA ASP A 224 -6.40 -10.60 -22.93
C ASP A 224 -5.56 -10.87 -24.20
N VAL A 225 -4.72 -11.92 -24.21
CA VAL A 225 -3.77 -12.20 -25.28
C VAL A 225 -4.06 -13.53 -25.98
N TYR A 226 -4.27 -14.62 -25.24
CA TYR A 226 -4.14 -15.96 -25.82
C TYR A 226 -5.48 -16.64 -26.15
N GLY A 227 -6.42 -16.67 -25.22
CA GLY A 227 -7.64 -17.46 -25.31
C GLY A 227 -8.66 -16.86 -26.29
N THR A 228 -9.35 -17.73 -27.03
CA THR A 228 -10.51 -17.30 -27.82
C THR A 228 -11.72 -17.06 -26.93
N VAL A 229 -12.63 -16.15 -27.29
CA VAL A 229 -13.83 -15.85 -26.48
C VAL A 229 -14.62 -17.13 -26.11
N ASN A 230 -14.73 -18.09 -27.04
CA ASN A 230 -15.39 -19.36 -26.77
C ASN A 230 -14.64 -20.16 -25.69
N GLU A 231 -13.33 -20.29 -25.76
CA GLU A 231 -12.54 -20.98 -24.73
C GLU A 231 -12.64 -20.26 -23.37
N LEU A 232 -12.60 -18.92 -23.37
CA LEU A 232 -12.74 -18.11 -22.16
C LEU A 232 -14.11 -18.27 -21.50
N GLU A 233 -15.19 -18.40 -22.28
CA GLU A 233 -16.51 -18.73 -21.75
C GLU A 233 -16.51 -20.10 -21.07
N HIS A 234 -15.90 -21.12 -21.69
CA HIS A 234 -15.81 -22.45 -21.08
C HIS A 234 -14.96 -22.43 -19.80
N PHE A 235 -13.83 -21.71 -19.80
CA PHE A 235 -12.97 -21.56 -18.63
C PHE A 235 -13.70 -20.85 -17.47
N THR A 236 -14.36 -19.73 -17.76
CA THR A 236 -15.18 -18.99 -16.78
C THR A 236 -16.29 -19.88 -16.23
N ASN A 237 -16.97 -20.63 -17.10
CA ASN A 237 -18.03 -21.54 -16.70
C ASN A 237 -17.52 -22.65 -15.78
N ALA A 238 -16.34 -23.22 -16.03
CA ALA A 238 -15.74 -24.22 -15.15
C ALA A 238 -15.44 -23.68 -13.74
N ILE A 239 -15.15 -22.37 -13.62
CA ILE A 239 -14.87 -21.66 -12.36
C ILE A 239 -16.14 -21.16 -11.65
N ASP A 240 -17.22 -20.88 -12.38
CA ASP A 240 -18.49 -20.36 -11.81
C ASP A 240 -19.53 -21.45 -11.55
N ARG A 241 -19.36 -22.66 -12.13
CA ARG A 241 -20.44 -23.65 -12.22
C ARG A 241 -21.01 -23.97 -10.83
N PRO A 242 -22.29 -23.64 -10.54
CA PRO A 242 -22.86 -23.95 -9.24
C PRO A 242 -23.11 -25.46 -9.13
N ASN A 243 -22.39 -26.14 -8.24
CA ASN A 243 -22.67 -27.52 -7.91
C ASN A 243 -23.89 -27.56 -6.98
N ILE A 244 -25.05 -27.92 -7.54
CA ILE A 244 -26.28 -28.12 -6.78
C ILE A 244 -26.27 -29.56 -6.26
N THR A 245 -25.87 -29.74 -5.00
CA THR A 245 -26.19 -30.96 -4.25
C THR A 245 -27.22 -30.59 -3.18
N LEU A 246 -28.20 -31.47 -2.96
CA LEU A 246 -29.54 -31.23 -2.35
C LEU A 246 -29.67 -30.30 -1.13
N HIS A 247 -28.60 -29.90 -0.42
CA HIS A 247 -28.70 -29.02 0.75
C HIS A 247 -27.61 -27.93 0.87
N THR A 248 -26.80 -27.68 -0.15
CA THR A 248 -25.77 -26.63 -0.10
C THR A 248 -25.40 -26.12 -1.49
N LYS A 249 -25.55 -24.81 -1.71
CA LYS A 249 -25.02 -24.12 -2.90
C LYS A 249 -23.55 -23.80 -2.63
N PHE A 250 -22.64 -24.62 -3.14
CA PHE A 250 -21.23 -24.24 -3.26
C PHE A 250 -21.04 -23.57 -4.63
N MET A 251 -20.51 -22.33 -4.64
CA MET A 251 -20.07 -21.70 -5.89
C MET A 251 -18.84 -22.46 -6.37
N GLY A 252 -18.95 -23.09 -7.53
CA GLY A 252 -18.28 -24.35 -7.80
C GLY A 252 -17.07 -24.21 -8.71
N TRP A 253 -16.15 -25.13 -8.53
CA TRP A 253 -14.96 -25.32 -9.34
C TRP A 253 -15.06 -26.75 -9.84
N ASP A 254 -15.60 -26.89 -11.05
CA ASP A 254 -16.03 -28.18 -11.58
C ASP A 254 -14.90 -28.86 -12.35
N LEU A 255 -14.32 -29.89 -11.73
CA LEU A 255 -13.27 -30.71 -12.32
C LEU A 255 -13.75 -31.49 -13.54
N GLU A 256 -15.04 -31.82 -13.64
CA GLU A 256 -15.59 -32.51 -14.82
C GLU A 256 -15.74 -31.55 -16.00
N ALA A 257 -16.21 -30.32 -15.75
CA ALA A 257 -16.27 -29.27 -16.77
C ALA A 257 -14.87 -28.88 -17.25
N MET A 258 -13.90 -28.86 -16.34
CA MET A 258 -12.49 -28.63 -16.66
C MET A 258 -11.96 -29.65 -17.69
N GLU A 259 -12.40 -30.91 -17.67
CA GLU A 259 -11.95 -31.91 -18.65
C GLU A 259 -12.31 -31.59 -20.11
N GLN A 260 -13.22 -30.65 -20.34
CA GLN A 260 -13.58 -30.18 -21.69
C GLN A 260 -12.73 -28.99 -22.16
N LEU A 261 -11.89 -28.44 -21.30
CA LEU A 261 -11.03 -27.29 -21.64
C LEU A 261 -9.83 -27.72 -22.50
N PRO A 262 -9.24 -26.80 -23.28
CA PRO A 262 -7.93 -27.01 -23.87
C PRO A 262 -6.87 -27.34 -22.80
N GLU A 263 -5.86 -28.13 -23.17
CA GLU A 263 -4.87 -28.65 -22.22
C GLU A 263 -4.21 -27.54 -21.38
N TYR A 264 -3.84 -26.42 -22.01
CA TYR A 264 -3.22 -25.28 -21.32
C TYR A 264 -4.12 -24.66 -20.24
N MET A 265 -5.43 -24.62 -20.49
CA MET A 265 -6.44 -24.15 -19.54
C MET A 265 -6.70 -25.15 -18.42
N LYS A 266 -6.65 -26.46 -18.70
CA LYS A 266 -6.74 -27.49 -17.66
C LYS A 266 -5.61 -27.35 -16.67
N THR A 267 -4.39 -27.19 -17.16
CA THR A 267 -3.22 -27.04 -16.29
C THR A 267 -3.33 -25.77 -15.44
N CYS A 268 -3.71 -24.65 -16.06
CA CYS A 268 -3.96 -23.40 -15.33
C CYS A 268 -5.04 -23.57 -14.24
N PHE A 269 -6.17 -24.20 -14.58
CA PHE A 269 -7.27 -24.44 -13.66
C PHE A 269 -6.83 -25.29 -12.46
N LEU A 270 -6.14 -26.40 -12.69
CA LEU A 270 -5.65 -27.28 -11.62
C LEU A 270 -4.64 -26.57 -10.72
N ALA A 271 -3.71 -25.82 -11.30
CA ALA A 271 -2.74 -25.05 -10.57
C ALA A 271 -3.40 -24.00 -9.66
N LEU A 272 -4.39 -23.29 -10.20
CA LEU A 272 -5.22 -22.36 -9.46
C LEU A 272 -5.97 -23.10 -8.32
N TYR A 273 -6.63 -24.22 -8.62
CA TYR A 273 -7.45 -24.98 -7.65
C TYR A 273 -6.60 -25.45 -6.47
N ASN A 274 -5.46 -26.06 -6.77
CA ASN A 274 -4.56 -26.58 -5.76
C ASN A 274 -3.98 -25.46 -4.90
N SER A 275 -3.54 -24.35 -5.51
CA SER A 275 -2.95 -23.22 -4.79
C SER A 275 -3.94 -22.55 -3.83
N ILE A 276 -5.20 -22.35 -4.27
CA ILE A 276 -6.22 -21.72 -3.44
C ILE A 276 -6.69 -22.63 -2.30
N ASN A 277 -6.80 -23.94 -2.55
CA ASN A 277 -7.11 -24.89 -1.48
C ASN A 277 -5.96 -25.04 -0.50
N GLU A 278 -4.70 -24.99 -0.95
CA GLU A 278 -3.51 -24.97 -0.08
C GLU A 278 -3.57 -23.76 0.88
N ILE A 279 -3.74 -22.54 0.33
CA ILE A 279 -3.85 -21.31 1.13
C ILE A 279 -5.01 -21.40 2.12
N GLY A 280 -6.18 -21.85 1.67
CA GLY A 280 -7.35 -21.97 2.53
C GLY A 280 -7.22 -23.05 3.61
N TYR A 281 -6.54 -24.16 3.32
CA TYR A 281 -6.24 -25.21 4.30
C TYR A 281 -5.29 -24.71 5.38
N GLU A 282 -4.24 -23.98 4.99
CA GLU A 282 -3.30 -23.39 5.92
C GLU A 282 -3.97 -22.39 6.88
N ILE A 283 -4.88 -21.55 6.38
CA ILE A 283 -5.67 -20.64 7.22
C ILE A 283 -6.63 -21.42 8.13
N LEU A 284 -7.27 -22.48 7.63
CA LEU A 284 -8.14 -23.33 8.44
C LEU A 284 -7.38 -24.00 9.59
N LYS A 285 -6.16 -24.47 9.32
CA LYS A 285 -5.30 -25.13 10.31
C LYS A 285 -4.87 -24.18 11.44
N GLU A 286 -4.62 -22.93 11.13
CA GLU A 286 -4.13 -21.94 12.11
C GLU A 286 -5.26 -21.23 12.85
N GLU A 287 -6.29 -20.80 12.12
CA GLU A 287 -7.35 -19.93 12.64
C GLU A 287 -8.67 -20.68 12.89
N GLY A 288 -8.77 -21.96 12.51
CA GLY A 288 -9.99 -22.74 12.61
C GLY A 288 -11.11 -22.28 11.67
N ARG A 289 -10.81 -21.41 10.69
CA ARG A 289 -11.78 -20.80 9.78
C ARG A 289 -11.61 -21.31 8.36
N ASN A 290 -12.68 -21.86 7.79
CA ASN A 290 -12.69 -22.24 6.39
C ASN A 290 -12.93 -21.02 5.50
N VAL A 291 -11.86 -20.51 4.88
CA VAL A 291 -11.94 -19.36 3.96
C VAL A 291 -12.03 -19.72 2.48
N ILE A 292 -11.91 -21.01 2.14
CA ILE A 292 -11.91 -21.51 0.75
C ILE A 292 -13.14 -21.01 -0.03
N PRO A 293 -14.38 -21.02 0.51
CA PRO A 293 -15.53 -20.53 -0.23
C PRO A 293 -15.41 -19.06 -0.64
N TYR A 294 -14.82 -18.22 0.22
CA TYR A 294 -14.63 -16.79 -0.09
C TYR A 294 -13.55 -16.60 -1.15
N LEU A 295 -12.42 -17.30 -1.04
CA LEU A 295 -11.36 -17.24 -2.05
C LEU A 295 -11.88 -17.67 -3.43
N ARG A 296 -12.62 -18.79 -3.49
CA ARG A 296 -13.24 -19.27 -4.73
C ARG A 296 -14.21 -18.26 -5.32
N ASN A 297 -15.03 -17.62 -4.49
CA ASN A 297 -15.94 -16.57 -4.93
C ASN A 297 -15.18 -15.38 -5.53
N THR A 298 -14.10 -14.91 -4.89
CA THR A 298 -13.28 -13.81 -5.42
C THR A 298 -12.70 -14.13 -6.79
N TRP A 299 -12.16 -15.35 -6.98
CA TRP A 299 -11.65 -15.79 -8.28
C TRP A 299 -12.73 -15.90 -9.36
N THR A 300 -13.92 -16.32 -8.95
CA THR A 300 -15.08 -16.41 -9.85
C THR A 300 -15.46 -15.03 -10.37
N GLU A 301 -15.57 -14.05 -9.48
CA GLU A 301 -15.90 -12.67 -9.87
C GLU A 301 -14.79 -12.03 -10.71
N LEU A 302 -13.52 -12.34 -10.43
CA LEU A 302 -12.39 -11.88 -11.25
C LEU A 302 -12.46 -12.45 -12.68
N CYS A 303 -12.69 -13.76 -12.83
CA CYS A 303 -12.80 -14.39 -14.14
C CYS A 303 -13.99 -13.87 -14.94
N LYS A 304 -15.12 -13.60 -14.28
CA LYS A 304 -16.29 -12.95 -14.92
C LYS A 304 -15.94 -11.55 -15.42
N ALA A 305 -15.20 -10.76 -14.64
CA ALA A 305 -14.76 -9.44 -15.06
C ALA A 305 -13.84 -9.51 -16.29
N PHE A 306 -12.83 -10.39 -16.28
CA PHE A 306 -11.98 -10.63 -17.44
C PHE A 306 -12.76 -11.09 -18.67
N LEU A 307 -13.77 -11.94 -18.51
CA LEU A 307 -14.63 -12.36 -19.63
C LEU A 307 -15.39 -11.18 -20.25
N VAL A 308 -15.89 -10.25 -19.42
CA VAL A 308 -16.59 -9.05 -19.91
C VAL A 308 -15.64 -8.20 -20.74
N GLU A 309 -14.41 -7.97 -20.27
CA GLU A 309 -13.39 -7.21 -21.00
C GLU A 309 -13.01 -7.87 -22.33
N ALA A 310 -12.79 -9.19 -22.32
CA ALA A 310 -12.50 -9.96 -23.53
C ALA A 310 -13.64 -9.87 -24.57
N LYS A 311 -14.90 -9.88 -24.12
CA LYS A 311 -16.08 -9.70 -24.99
C LYS A 311 -16.16 -8.29 -25.55
N TRP A 312 -15.86 -7.26 -24.76
CA TRP A 312 -15.79 -5.89 -25.26
C TRP A 312 -14.72 -5.73 -26.34
N TYR A 313 -13.52 -6.24 -26.07
CA TYR A 313 -12.42 -6.23 -27.02
C TYR A 313 -12.78 -6.94 -28.33
N SER A 314 -13.32 -8.16 -28.25
CA SER A 314 -13.67 -8.95 -29.44
C SER A 314 -14.83 -8.35 -30.26
N SER A 315 -15.75 -7.62 -29.63
CA SER A 315 -16.89 -6.98 -30.31
C SER A 315 -16.58 -5.55 -30.79
N GLY A 316 -15.42 -5.00 -30.44
CA GLY A 316 -15.08 -3.60 -30.70
C GLY A 316 -15.91 -2.60 -29.88
N TYR A 317 -16.49 -3.04 -28.76
CA TYR A 317 -17.27 -2.18 -27.88
C TYR A 317 -16.35 -1.32 -27.00
N ALA A 318 -16.61 -0.02 -26.97
CA ALA A 318 -15.92 0.93 -26.10
C ALA A 318 -16.84 1.32 -24.92
N PRO A 319 -16.53 0.92 -23.68
CA PRO A 319 -17.32 1.30 -22.51
C PRO A 319 -17.18 2.80 -22.19
N THR A 320 -18.18 3.36 -21.51
CA THR A 320 -18.12 4.71 -20.94
C THR A 320 -17.42 4.70 -19.59
N LEU A 321 -16.65 5.75 -19.30
CA LEU A 321 -15.94 5.93 -18.03
C LEU A 321 -16.87 6.11 -16.82
#